data_AF-A0A8S2VAZ4-F1
#
_entry.id   AF-A0A8S2VAZ4-F1
#
_cell.length_a   1.000
_cell.length_b   1.000
_cell.length_c   1.000
_cell.angle_alpha   90.00
_cell.angle_beta   90.00
_cell.angle_gamma   90.00
#
_symmetry.space_group_name_H-M   'P 1'
#
loop_
_entity.id
_entity.type
_entity.pdbx_description
1 polymer ?
#
loop_
_entity_poly.entity_id
_entity_poly.type
_entity_poly.pdbx_seq_one_letter_code
_entity_poly.pdbx_strand_id
1 'polypeptide(L)'
;TTTNPALLCNNVFCANGGVCNIVTTAQGVYQAQCQCLLGFAGDNCELQAIGATVYAYCSCLPGFYRPNCDTRYFACPFVGTHADTNYCRLEKYFTCTSNGAGLTLTQSVCPKGSKYNPNLSRCDPSYQC
;
A
#
# COMPACT_ATOMS: atom_id res chain seq x y z
N THR A 1 -0.51 21.57 -30.09
CA THR A 1 -1.59 21.86 -29.12
C THR A 1 -0.95 22.02 -27.75
N THR A 2 -0.79 23.25 -27.29
CA THR A 2 -0.28 23.55 -25.95
C THR A 2 -1.40 23.24 -24.96
N THR A 3 -1.45 22.02 -24.44
CA THR A 3 -2.37 21.63 -23.37
C THR A 3 -2.02 22.46 -22.14
N ASN A 4 -2.85 23.45 -21.82
CA ASN A 4 -2.74 24.21 -20.58
C ASN A 4 -2.77 23.19 -19.41
N PRO A 5 -1.69 23.07 -18.63
CA PRO A 5 -1.62 22.07 -17.56
C PRO A 5 -2.76 22.19 -16.57
N ALA A 6 -3.27 23.41 -16.34
CA ALA A 6 -4.35 23.69 -15.41
C ALA A 6 -5.68 22.99 -15.74
N LEU A 7 -5.87 22.49 -16.97
CA LEU A 7 -7.11 21.81 -17.38
C LEU A 7 -7.02 20.28 -17.27
N LEU A 8 -5.85 19.71 -16.98
CA LEU A 8 -5.64 18.27 -16.96
C LEU A 8 -6.55 17.56 -15.94
N CYS A 9 -6.83 18.20 -14.79
CA CYS A 9 -7.72 17.63 -13.77
C CYS A 9 -9.22 17.87 -14.01
N ASN A 10 -9.63 18.72 -14.97
CA ASN A 10 -11.05 19.06 -15.15
C ASN A 10 -11.91 17.87 -15.59
N ASN A 11 -11.31 16.88 -16.26
CA ASN A 11 -11.99 15.68 -16.76
C ASN A 11 -11.44 14.39 -16.14
N VAL A 12 -10.64 14.48 -15.07
CA VAL A 12 -10.11 13.31 -14.37
C VAL A 12 -10.94 13.09 -13.12
N PHE A 13 -11.55 11.91 -13.03
CA PHE A 13 -12.36 11.52 -11.90
C PHE A 13 -11.53 10.63 -10.96
N CYS A 14 -11.22 11.12 -9.77
CA CYS A 14 -10.64 10.30 -8.71
C CYS A 14 -11.74 9.84 -7.76
N ALA A 15 -12.02 8.54 -7.74
CA ALA A 15 -13.01 7.90 -6.88
C ALA A 15 -12.56 7.88 -5.40
N ASN A 16 -13.48 7.51 -4.51
CA ASN A 16 -13.21 7.22 -3.09
C ASN A 16 -12.46 8.33 -2.33
N GLY A 17 -12.68 9.60 -2.71
CA GLY A 17 -12.04 10.76 -2.08
C GLY A 17 -10.59 11.02 -2.51
N GLY A 18 -10.12 10.39 -3.59
CA GLY A 18 -8.82 10.68 -4.18
C GLY A 18 -8.70 12.12 -4.68
N VAL A 19 -7.47 12.65 -4.69
CA VAL A 19 -7.18 14.03 -5.10
C VAL A 19 -6.44 14.02 -6.44
N CYS A 20 -6.95 14.75 -7.43
CA CYS A 20 -6.24 14.90 -8.71
C CYS A 20 -5.09 15.90 -8.56
N ASN A 21 -3.88 15.47 -8.91
CA ASN A 21 -2.68 16.30 -8.93
C ASN A 21 -2.11 16.35 -10.34
N ILE A 22 -1.45 17.47 -10.69
CA ILE A 22 -0.70 17.59 -11.94
C ILE A 22 0.76 17.29 -11.62
N VAL A 23 1.29 16.21 -12.19
CA VAL A 23 2.68 15.79 -12.04
C VAL A 23 3.47 16.08 -13.31
N THR A 24 4.76 16.35 -13.17
CA THR A 24 5.68 16.52 -14.30
C THR A 24 6.52 15.25 -14.43
N THR A 25 6.44 14.61 -15.59
CA THR A 25 7.25 13.42 -15.89
C THR A 25 8.73 13.79 -16.06
N ALA A 26 9.62 12.79 -16.00
CA ALA A 26 11.06 12.98 -16.23
C ALA A 26 11.39 13.60 -17.60
N GLN A 27 10.48 13.50 -18.56
CA GLN A 27 10.56 14.05 -19.90
C GLN A 27 9.97 15.48 -20.00
N GLY A 28 9.58 16.10 -18.89
CA GLY A 28 9.02 17.46 -18.86
C GLY A 28 7.56 17.54 -19.34
N VAL A 29 6.86 16.40 -19.44
CA VAL A 29 5.45 16.34 -19.84
C VAL A 29 4.55 16.40 -18.61
N TYR A 30 3.54 17.28 -18.62
CA TYR A 30 2.52 17.38 -17.58
C TYR A 30 1.46 16.28 -17.73
N GLN A 31 1.11 15.62 -16.63
CA GLN A 31 0.09 14.58 -16.58
C GLN A 31 -0.79 14.77 -15.34
N ALA A 32 -2.09 14.50 -15.47
CA ALA A 32 -2.95 14.38 -14.30
C ALA A 32 -2.82 12.98 -13.71
N GLN A 33 -2.71 12.92 -12.39
CA GLN A 33 -2.59 11.68 -11.64
C GLN A 33 -3.43 11.78 -10.36
N CYS A 34 -4.24 10.75 -10.11
CA CYS A 34 -4.99 10.65 -8.86
C CYS A 34 -4.06 10.19 -7.72
N GLN A 35 -4.05 10.97 -6.64
CA GLN A 35 -3.51 10.55 -5.35
C GLN A 35 -4.63 9.90 -4.54
N CYS A 36 -4.54 8.59 -4.38
CA CYS A 36 -5.55 7.82 -3.67
C CYS A 36 -5.42 7.92 -2.16
N LEU A 37 -6.55 7.95 -1.46
CA LEU A 37 -6.58 7.78 -0.02
C LEU A 37 -6.17 6.36 0.36
N LEU A 38 -5.65 6.22 1.59
CA LEU A 38 -5.33 4.91 2.17
C LEU A 38 -6.55 3.99 2.08
N GLY A 39 -6.37 2.76 1.58
CA GLY A 39 -7.49 1.86 1.31
C GLY A 39 -7.82 1.66 -0.17
N PHE A 40 -7.36 2.58 -1.03
CA PHE A 40 -7.79 2.66 -2.42
C PHE A 40 -6.61 2.70 -3.40
N ALA A 41 -6.83 2.19 -4.60
CA ALA A 41 -5.84 2.06 -5.66
C ALA A 41 -6.51 2.13 -7.04
N GLY A 42 -5.69 2.05 -8.10
CA GLY A 42 -6.11 2.24 -9.48
C GLY A 42 -5.76 3.63 -10.00
N ASP A 43 -5.82 3.82 -11.31
CA ASP A 43 -5.49 5.10 -11.96
C ASP A 43 -6.45 6.22 -11.53
N ASN A 44 -7.65 5.84 -11.12
CA ASN A 44 -8.72 6.72 -10.66
C ASN A 44 -9.15 6.39 -9.22
N CYS A 45 -8.35 5.67 -8.43
CA CYS A 45 -8.70 5.27 -7.06
C CYS A 45 -9.99 4.44 -6.94
N GLU A 46 -10.42 3.81 -8.03
CA GLU A 46 -11.67 3.07 -8.16
C GLU A 46 -11.61 1.68 -7.52
N LEU A 47 -10.41 1.14 -7.33
CA LEU A 47 -10.21 -0.16 -6.74
C LEU A 47 -10.08 0.00 -5.23
N GLN A 48 -10.86 -0.77 -4.50
CA GLN A 48 -10.55 -0.99 -3.09
C GLN A 48 -9.31 -1.87 -3.04
N ALA A 49 -8.21 -1.36 -2.48
CA ALA A 49 -7.02 -2.16 -2.24
C ALA A 49 -7.38 -3.17 -1.16
N ILE A 50 -7.85 -4.36 -1.57
CA ILE A 50 -8.23 -5.43 -0.65
C ILE A 50 -6.99 -5.79 0.17
N GLY A 51 -7.05 -5.51 1.47
CA GLY A 51 -5.91 -5.60 2.39
C GLY A 51 -5.45 -4.27 2.97
N ALA A 52 -5.82 -3.13 2.39
CA ALA A 52 -5.65 -1.81 2.98
C ALA A 52 -6.80 -1.52 3.95
N THR A 53 -6.89 -2.35 4.98
CA THR A 53 -7.35 -1.84 6.27
C THR A 53 -6.30 -0.82 6.75
N VAL A 54 -6.60 -0.01 7.75
CA VAL A 54 -5.65 0.88 8.46
C VAL A 54 -4.39 0.17 9.02
N TYR A 55 -4.19 -1.11 8.72
CA TYR A 55 -3.17 -2.02 9.23
C TYR A 55 -2.20 -2.60 8.18
N ALA A 56 -2.22 -2.14 6.93
CA ALA A 56 -1.25 -2.58 5.92
C ALA A 56 -0.48 -1.43 5.27
N TYR A 57 0.64 -1.09 5.90
CA TYR A 57 1.58 -0.07 5.46
C TYR A 57 2.55 -0.65 4.42
N CYS A 58 2.11 -0.88 3.19
CA CYS A 58 3.07 -0.89 2.07
C CYS A 58 3.12 0.53 1.51
N SER A 59 3.97 1.36 2.13
CA SER A 59 4.29 2.69 1.62
C SER A 59 5.17 2.52 0.38
N CYS A 60 4.56 2.31 -0.79
CA CYS A 60 5.29 2.33 -2.04
C CYS A 60 5.92 3.72 -2.24
N LEU A 61 7.21 3.77 -2.60
CA LEU A 61 7.86 5.01 -3.03
C LEU A 61 7.08 5.64 -4.21
N PRO A 62 7.01 6.98 -4.31
CA PRO A 62 6.40 7.64 -5.46
C PRO A 62 6.94 7.09 -6.78
N GLY A 63 6.05 6.56 -7.64
CA GLY A 63 6.42 5.98 -8.94
C GLY A 63 6.56 4.45 -8.98
N PHE A 64 6.36 3.73 -7.86
CA PHE A 64 6.38 2.26 -7.83
C PHE A 64 4.98 1.68 -7.62
N TYR A 65 4.45 1.00 -8.64
CA TYR A 65 3.08 0.46 -8.72
C TYR A 65 3.03 -1.07 -8.84
N ARG A 66 4.14 -1.77 -8.52
CA ARG A 66 4.27 -3.23 -8.66
C ARG A 66 4.17 -3.99 -7.33
N PRO A 67 3.78 -5.28 -7.37
CA PRO A 67 3.04 -5.97 -6.32
C PRO A 67 3.91 -6.67 -5.28
N ASN A 68 5.04 -6.08 -4.89
CA ASN A 68 5.94 -6.75 -3.96
C ASN A 68 6.13 -5.84 -2.75
N CYS A 69 5.39 -6.10 -1.67
CA CYS A 69 5.77 -5.68 -0.33
C CYS A 69 7.04 -6.46 0.08
N ASP A 70 8.14 -6.13 -0.57
CA ASP A 70 9.48 -6.56 -0.17
C ASP A 70 9.85 -5.82 1.12
N THR A 71 10.62 -6.45 2.01
CA THR A 71 11.07 -5.85 3.28
C THR A 71 11.75 -4.49 3.10
N ARG A 72 12.27 -4.23 1.89
CA ARG A 72 12.85 -2.93 1.50
C ARG A 72 11.83 -1.78 1.47
N TYR A 73 10.54 -2.05 1.44
CA TYR A 73 9.47 -1.04 1.31
C TYR A 73 8.50 -1.00 2.50
N PHE A 74 8.68 -1.87 3.49
CA PHE A 74 7.90 -1.85 4.73
C PHE A 74 8.71 -1.17 5.83
N ALA A 75 8.23 -0.03 6.33
CA ALA A 75 8.80 0.63 7.49
C ALA A 75 7.88 0.42 8.69
N CYS A 76 8.45 0.00 9.82
CA CYS A 76 7.68 -0.21 11.04
C CYS A 76 6.97 1.09 11.48
N PRO A 77 5.63 1.13 11.49
CA PRO A 77 4.91 2.32 11.91
C PRO A 77 4.87 2.43 13.45
N PHE A 78 4.77 1.28 14.13
CA PHE A 78 4.76 1.13 15.58
C PHE A 78 5.11 -0.31 15.96
N VAL A 79 5.43 -0.53 17.24
CA VAL A 79 5.70 -1.86 17.80
C VAL A 79 4.47 -2.75 17.65
N GLY A 80 4.63 -3.94 17.10
CA GLY A 80 3.51 -4.86 16.88
C GLY A 80 3.75 -5.84 15.74
N THR A 81 2.76 -6.69 15.48
CA THR A 81 2.78 -7.61 14.35
C THR A 81 1.80 -7.14 13.27
N HIS A 82 2.26 -7.15 12.02
CA HIS A 82 1.58 -6.57 10.87
C HIS A 82 1.49 -7.60 9.76
N ALA A 83 0.37 -7.63 9.06
CA ALA A 83 0.12 -8.58 7.99
C ALA A 83 0.85 -8.17 6.69
N ASP A 84 1.39 -9.15 5.95
CA ASP A 84 1.78 -8.93 4.55
C ASP A 84 0.54 -9.09 3.66
N THR A 85 -0.15 -7.99 3.36
CA THR A 85 -1.45 -8.01 2.68
C THR A 85 -1.36 -8.14 1.16
N ASN A 86 -0.21 -8.55 0.65
CA ASN A 86 0.05 -8.67 -0.77
C ASN A 86 -0.89 -9.69 -1.46
N TYR A 87 -1.91 -9.24 -2.22
CA TYR A 87 -2.91 -10.08 -2.92
C TYR A 87 -3.46 -11.24 -2.07
N CYS A 88 -3.80 -10.98 -0.81
CA CYS A 88 -4.29 -12.03 0.10
C CYS A 88 -3.28 -13.16 0.40
N ARG A 89 -2.01 -12.99 0.04
CA ARG A 89 -0.92 -13.93 0.35
C ARG A 89 -0.34 -13.63 1.73
N LEU A 90 -1.21 -13.74 2.73
CA LEU A 90 -0.91 -13.59 4.15
C LEU A 90 -0.07 -14.75 4.70
N GLU A 91 0.66 -15.46 3.85
CA GLU A 91 1.63 -16.46 4.26
C GLU A 91 2.84 -15.80 4.93
N LYS A 92 2.93 -14.46 4.92
CA LYS A 92 3.97 -13.70 5.58
C LYS A 92 3.38 -12.64 6.51
N TYR A 93 4.16 -12.28 7.50
CA TYR A 93 3.85 -11.20 8.43
C TYR A 93 5.15 -10.56 8.93
N PHE A 94 5.02 -9.35 9.45
CA PHE A 94 6.11 -8.52 9.92
C PHE A 94 5.97 -8.29 11.41
N THR A 95 7.07 -8.39 12.16
CA THR A 95 7.12 -8.03 13.57
C THR A 95 8.04 -6.85 13.75
N CYS A 96 7.52 -5.80 14.37
CA CYS A 96 8.20 -4.57 14.68
C CYS A 96 8.52 -4.53 16.17
N THR A 97 9.80 -4.51 16.53
CA THR A 97 10.27 -4.44 17.92
C THR A 97 11.07 -3.17 18.16
N SER A 98 10.93 -2.56 19.34
CA SER A 98 11.75 -1.40 19.72
C SER A 98 13.09 -1.86 20.29
N ASN A 99 14.17 -1.25 19.83
CA ASN A 99 15.53 -1.47 20.35
C ASN A 99 16.08 -0.25 21.12
N GLY A 100 15.23 0.74 21.43
CA GLY A 100 15.62 1.98 22.12
C GLY A 100 16.15 3.09 21.20
N ALA A 101 16.69 2.77 20.03
CA ALA A 101 17.12 3.75 19.01
C ALA A 101 16.13 3.87 17.84
N GLY A 102 15.23 2.92 17.69
CA GLY A 102 14.21 2.89 16.65
C GLY A 102 13.44 1.57 16.65
N LEU A 103 12.71 1.33 15.55
CA LEU A 103 11.97 0.09 15.34
C LEU A 103 12.74 -0.84 14.40
N THR A 104 12.87 -2.10 14.80
CA THR A 104 13.47 -3.18 14.01
C THR A 104 12.39 -4.00 13.37
N LEU A 105 12.50 -4.24 12.07
CA LEU A 105 11.59 -5.06 11.29
C LEU A 105 12.12 -6.50 11.19
N THR A 106 11.26 -7.48 11.48
CA THR A 106 11.51 -8.90 11.22
C THR A 106 10.40 -9.48 10.37
N GLN A 107 10.72 -10.09 9.23
CA GLN A 107 9.75 -10.81 8.41
C GLN A 107 9.69 -12.28 8.84
N SER A 108 8.49 -12.83 8.95
CA SER A 108 8.23 -14.23 9.23
C SER A 108 7.25 -14.83 8.23
N VAL A 109 7.24 -16.16 8.14
CA VAL A 109 6.37 -16.93 7.25
C VAL A 109 5.44 -17.79 8.11
N CYS A 110 4.16 -17.80 7.79
CA CYS A 110 3.20 -18.70 8.40
C CYS A 110 3.47 -20.16 8.02
N PRO A 111 3.10 -21.13 8.88
CA PRO A 111 3.13 -22.54 8.52
C PRO A 111 2.39 -22.82 7.21
N LYS A 112 2.88 -23.78 6.43
CA LYS A 112 2.32 -24.14 5.12
C LYS A 112 0.82 -24.40 5.23
N GLY A 113 0.03 -23.72 4.40
CA GLY A 113 -1.44 -23.84 4.38
C GLY A 113 -2.17 -22.96 5.39
N SER A 114 -1.47 -22.05 6.09
CA SER A 114 -2.09 -21.07 6.98
C SER A 114 -1.81 -19.63 6.54
N LYS A 115 -2.74 -18.73 6.88
CA LYS A 115 -2.68 -17.30 6.57
C LYS A 115 -2.64 -16.51 7.88
N TYR A 116 -1.89 -15.43 7.92
CA TYR A 116 -1.84 -14.53 9.07
C TYR A 116 -3.19 -13.82 9.22
N ASN A 117 -3.87 -14.08 10.33
CA ASN A 117 -5.13 -13.44 10.69
C ASN A 117 -4.85 -12.22 11.57
N PRO A 118 -4.99 -10.98 11.04
CA PRO A 118 -4.70 -9.77 11.80
C PRO A 118 -5.65 -9.57 12.99
N ASN A 119 -6.90 -10.05 12.89
CA ASN A 119 -7.87 -9.94 13.99
C ASN A 119 -7.46 -10.78 15.21
N LEU A 120 -6.75 -11.89 14.97
CA LEU A 120 -6.27 -12.79 16.01
C LEU A 120 -4.77 -12.65 16.28
N SER A 121 -4.09 -11.79 15.51
CA SER A 121 -2.64 -11.58 15.51
C SER A 121 -1.82 -12.88 15.41
N ARG A 122 -2.29 -13.87 14.65
CA ARG A 122 -1.65 -15.19 14.52
C ARG A 122 -1.93 -15.85 13.17
N CYS A 123 -1.09 -16.81 12.79
CA CYS A 123 -1.36 -17.67 11.63
C CYS A 123 -2.56 -18.59 11.92
N ASP A 124 -3.48 -18.65 10.97
CA ASP A 124 -4.77 -19.32 11.07
C ASP A 124 -5.04 -20.08 9.75
N PRO A 125 -5.17 -21.42 9.77
CA PRO A 125 -5.48 -22.22 8.59
C PRO A 125 -6.88 -21.96 8.01
N SER A 126 -7.80 -21.48 8.84
CA SER A 126 -9.19 -21.22 8.45
C SER A 126 -9.42 -19.81 7.92
N TYR A 127 -8.44 -18.91 8.11
CA TYR A 127 -8.61 -17.52 7.75
C TYR A 127 -8.71 -17.35 6.23
N GLN A 128 -9.85 -16.84 5.80
CA GLN A 128 -10.05 -16.34 4.45
C GLN A 128 -9.98 -14.82 4.54
N CYS A 129 -8.98 -14.29 3.85
CA CYS A 129 -9.05 -12.94 3.33
C CYS A 129 -9.74 -13.02 1.95
#